data_AF-A0A347AD61-F1
#
_entry.id   AF-A0A347AD61-F1
#
_cell.length_a   1.000
_cell.length_b   1.000
_cell.length_c   1.000
_cell.angle_alpha   90.00
_cell.angle_beta   90.00
_cell.angle_gamma   90.00
#
_symmetry.space_group_name_H-M   'P 1'
#
loop_
_entity.id
_entity.type
_entity.pdbx_description
1 polymer ?
#
loop_
_entity_poly.entity_id
_entity_poly.type
_entity_poly.pdbx_seq_one_letter_code
_entity_poly.pdbx_strand_id
1 'polypeptide(L)' 'MRKNMDINLDHALEKLKHLETNLKTDKDNNLVWITFPYTPKNLKIVKKCLKILKWPETDYNLNFDENLIFIEKDVYDTDI' A
#
# COMPACT_ATOMS: atom_id res chain seq x y z
N MET A 1 18.92 -15.03 9.23
CA MET A 1 19.11 -13.72 8.58
C MET A 1 18.06 -13.56 7.49
N ARG A 2 17.04 -12.71 7.69
CA ARG A 2 16.09 -12.38 6.62
C ARG A 2 16.84 -11.52 5.60
N LYS A 3 16.90 -11.97 4.34
CA LYS A 3 17.50 -11.19 3.24
C LYS A 3 16.67 -9.90 3.10
N ASN A 4 17.32 -8.75 3.13
CA ASN A 4 16.71 -7.48 2.73
C ASN A 4 16.28 -7.62 1.26
N MET A 5 15.00 -7.89 1.04
CA MET A 5 14.47 -8.10 -0.31
C MET A 5 14.03 -6.75 -0.86
N ASP A 6 14.86 -6.22 -1.75
CA ASP A 6 14.50 -5.04 -2.54
C ASP A 6 13.29 -5.37 -3.41
N ILE A 7 12.29 -4.48 -3.40
CA ILE A 7 11.11 -4.60 -4.25
C ILE A 7 11.35 -3.86 -5.56
N ASN A 8 10.75 -4.35 -6.65
CA ASN A 8 10.70 -3.62 -7.92
C ASN A 8 9.47 -2.69 -7.93
N LEU A 9 9.60 -1.55 -8.61
CA LEU A 9 8.53 -0.58 -8.86
C LEU A 9 7.29 -1.23 -9.48
N ASP A 10 7.46 -2.05 -10.52
CA ASP A 10 6.33 -2.68 -11.23
C ASP A 10 5.54 -3.62 -10.32
N HIS A 11 6.27 -4.46 -9.58
CA HIS A 11 5.66 -5.37 -8.61
C HIS A 11 4.96 -4.61 -7.47
N ALA A 12 5.55 -3.52 -6.99
CA ALA A 12 4.92 -2.68 -5.96
C ALA A 12 3.66 -1.98 -6.47
N LEU A 13 3.68 -1.50 -7.72
CA LEU A 13 2.51 -0.90 -8.39
C LEU A 13 1.38 -1.92 -8.57
N GLU A 14 1.70 -3.13 -9.05
CA GLU A 14 0.70 -4.19 -9.23
C GLU A 14 0.03 -4.55 -7.90
N LYS A 15 0.84 -4.74 -6.85
CA LYS A 15 0.34 -5.02 -5.49
C LYS A 15 -0.59 -3.92 -4.97
N LEU A 16 -0.23 -2.65 -5.17
CA LEU A 16 -1.06 -1.52 -4.77
C LEU A 16 -2.35 -1.40 -5.58
N LYS A 17 -2.32 -1.72 -6.88
CA LYS A 17 -3.54 -1.77 -7.71
C LYS A 17 -4.48 -2.89 -7.27
N HIS A 18 -3.95 -4.06 -6.94
CA HIS A 18 -4.77 -5.14 -6.38
C HIS A 18 -5.42 -4.75 -5.05
N LEU A 19 -4.74 -3.95 -4.22
CA LEU A 19 -5.36 -3.40 -3.00
C LEU A 19 -6.61 -2.57 -3.34
N GLU A 20 -6.54 -1.72 -4.36
CA GLU A 20 -7.68 -0.91 -4.83
C GLU A 20 -8.81 -1.77 -5.40
N THR A 21 -8.47 -2.83 -6.15
CA THR A 21 -9.47 -3.76 -6.70
C THR A 21 -10.17 -4.53 -5.60
N ASN A 22 -9.43 -5.02 -4.60
CA ASN A 22 -10.00 -5.78 -3.49
C ASN A 22 -11.00 -4.93 -2.69
N LEU A 23 -10.71 -3.65 -2.48
CA LEU A 23 -11.65 -2.71 -1.84
C LEU A 23 -12.96 -2.55 -2.60
N LYS A 24 -12.90 -2.56 -3.94
CA LYS A 24 -14.08 -2.40 -4.79
C LYS A 24 -14.95 -3.65 -4.85
N THR A 25 -14.35 -4.82 -4.66
CA THR A 25 -15.04 -6.11 -4.77
C THR A 25 -15.56 -6.65 -3.46
N ASP A 26 -14.92 -6.29 -2.34
CA ASP A 26 -15.22 -6.85 -1.02
C ASP A 26 -15.97 -5.83 -0.17
N LYS A 27 -17.29 -5.76 -0.35
CA LYS A 27 -18.18 -4.81 0.33
C LYS A 27 -18.27 -5.00 1.85
N ASP A 28 -17.79 -6.12 2.36
CA ASP A 28 -17.78 -6.43 3.80
C ASP A 28 -16.43 -6.08 4.46
N ASN A 29 -15.39 -5.76 3.69
CA ASN A 29 -14.07 -5.40 4.19
C ASN A 29 -13.83 -3.89 4.09
N ASN A 30 -14.20 -3.19 5.16
CA ASN A 30 -14.03 -1.74 5.28
C ASN A 30 -12.57 -1.31 5.48
N LEU A 31 -11.65 -2.27 5.63
CA LEU A 31 -10.23 -2.05 5.88
C LEU A 31 -9.40 -3.02 5.05
N VAL A 32 -8.50 -2.50 4.22
CA VAL A 32 -7.43 -3.32 3.62
C VAL A 32 -6.07 -2.73 3.93
N TRP A 33 -5.10 -3.62 4.05
CA TRP A 33 -3.72 -3.27 4.27
C TRP A 33 -2.80 -4.12 3.42
N ILE A 34 -1.68 -3.54 3.02
CA ILE A 34 -0.60 -4.25 2.33
C ILE A 34 0.73 -3.93 2.96
N THR A 35 1.62 -4.92 2.96
CA THR A 35 2.96 -4.79 3.51
C THR A 35 4.06 -4.98 2.48
N PHE A 36 5.13 -4.21 2.65
CA PHE A 36 6.40 -4.37 1.95
C PHE A 36 7.56 -4.50 2.95
N PRO A 37 8.65 -5.21 2.61
CA PRO A 37 9.86 -5.20 3.43
C PRO A 37 10.41 -3.77 3.57
N TYR A 38 10.72 -3.36 4.80
CA TYR A 38 11.30 -2.06 5.06
C TYR A 38 12.76 -2.02 4.63
N THR A 39 13.05 -1.14 3.68
CA THR A 39 14.38 -0.58 3.43
C THR A 39 14.19 0.89 3.02
N PRO A 40 15.17 1.78 3.21
CA PRO A 40 15.08 3.16 2.72
C PRO A 40 14.82 3.25 1.22
N LYS A 41 15.29 2.25 0.45
CA LYS A 41 15.03 2.12 -0.99
C LYS A 41 13.58 1.71 -1.27
N ASN A 42 13.08 0.68 -0.59
CA ASN A 42 11.70 0.20 -0.74
C ASN A 42 10.70 1.27 -0.35
N LEU A 43 10.97 2.05 0.71
CA LEU A 43 10.11 3.18 1.10
C LEU A 43 10.03 4.25 0.01
N LYS A 44 11.14 4.56 -0.66
CA LYS A 44 11.14 5.48 -1.82
C LYS A 44 10.33 4.92 -2.98
N ILE A 45 10.43 3.62 -3.25
CA ILE A 45 9.66 2.94 -4.30
C ILE A 45 8.17 3.01 -3.99
N VAL A 46 7.75 2.61 -2.78
CA VAL A 46 6.36 2.70 -2.33
C VAL A 46 5.81 4.11 -2.47
N LYS A 47 6.52 5.13 -1.96
CA LYS A 47 6.10 6.53 -2.08
C LYS A 47 5.97 6.98 -3.54
N LYS A 48 6.85 6.50 -4.42
CA LYS A 48 6.76 6.76 -5.86
C LYS A 48 5.54 6.08 -6.48
N CYS A 49 5.23 4.83 -6.11
CA CYS A 49 4.04 4.13 -6.58
C CYS A 49 2.76 4.86 -6.17
N LEU A 50 2.65 5.28 -4.91
CA LEU A 50 1.49 6.03 -4.41
C LEU A 50 1.26 7.33 -5.21
N LYS A 51 2.35 8.05 -5.54
CA LYS A 51 2.29 9.22 -6.42
C LYS A 51 1.86 8.90 -7.85
N ILE A 52 2.34 7.79 -8.43
CA ILE A 52 1.95 7.32 -9.77
C ILE A 52 0.46 6.98 -9.81
N LEU A 53 -0.05 6.33 -8.77
CA LEU A 53 -1.47 5.99 -8.61
C LEU A 53 -2.33 7.21 -8.24
N LYS A 54 -1.71 8.37 -8.01
CA LYS A 54 -2.37 9.62 -7.60
C LYS A 54 -3.23 9.46 -6.35
N TRP A 55 -2.80 8.60 -5.40
CA TRP A 55 -3.50 8.48 -4.13
C TRP A 55 -3.24 9.72 -3.27
N PRO A 56 -4.28 10.47 -2.86
CA PRO A 56 -4.14 11.56 -1.89
C PRO A 56 -3.55 11.06 -0.57
N GLU A 57 -2.83 11.91 0.16
CA GLU A 57 -2.32 11.52 1.49
C GLU A 57 -3.44 11.32 2.52
N THR A 58 -4.64 11.84 2.26
CA THR A 58 -5.85 11.60 3.09
C THR A 58 -6.48 10.24 2.84
N ASP A 59 -6.09 9.57 1.76
CA ASP A 59 -6.74 8.35 1.27
C ASP A 59 -6.10 7.08 1.79
N TYR A 60 -4.96 7.17 2.47
CA TYR A 60 -4.23 6.02 3.00
C TYR A 60 -3.40 6.41 4.22
N ASN A 61 -3.20 5.47 5.13
CA ASN A 61 -2.22 5.56 6.20
C ASN A 61 -0.95 4.82 5.79
N LEU A 62 0.17 5.54 5.68
CA LEU A 62 1.49 4.97 5.44
C LEU A 62 2.30 4.98 6.74
N ASN A 63 2.49 3.78 7.30
CA ASN A 63 3.31 3.55 8.50
C ASN A 63 4.46 2.60 8.18
N PHE A 64 5.49 2.57 9.01
CA PHE A 64 6.57 1.58 8.87
C PHE A 64 7.30 1.37 10.20
N ASP A 65 7.82 0.16 10.38
CA ASP A 65 8.72 -0.21 11.48
C ASP A 65 10.10 -0.61 10.93
N GLU A 66 10.95 -1.22 11.77
CA GLU A 66 12.29 -1.68 11.39
C GLU A 66 12.29 -2.79 10.30
N ASN A 67 11.16 -3.45 10.06
CA ASN A 67 11.03 -4.63 9.22
C ASN A 67 10.04 -4.44 8.05
N LEU A 68 8.99 -3.65 8.22
CA LEU A 68 7.86 -3.57 7.31
C LEU A 68 7.37 -2.14 7.07
N ILE A 69 6.91 -1.90 5.85
CA ILE A 69 6.13 -0.74 5.44
C ILE A 69 4.68 -1.21 5.34
N PHE A 70 3.77 -0.51 6.01
CA PHE A 70 2.35 -0.76 6.06
C PHE A 70 1.62 0.36 5.32
N ILE A 71 0.73 -0.03 4.42
CA ILE A 71 -0.16 0.91 3.73
C ILE A 71 -1.57 0.39 3.97
N GLU A 72 -2.34 1.19 4.67
CA GLU A 72 -3.73 0.91 5.03
C GLU A 72 -4.61 1.92 4.29
N LYS A 73 -5.76 1.46 3.80
CA LYS A 73 -6.75 2.30 3.15
C LYS A 73 -8.12 1.94 3.69
N ASP A 74 -8.80 2.94 4.23
CA ASP A 74 -10.18 2.83 4.66
C ASP A 74 -11.11 2.93 3.44
N VAL A 75 -12.15 2.09 3.43
CA VAL A 75 -13.31 2.33 2.58
C VAL A 75 -14.27 3.17 3.38
N TYR A 76 -14.40 4.44 2.99
CA TYR A 76 -15.56 5.21 3.40
C TYR A 76 -16.74 4.72 2.55
N ASP A 77 -17.66 3.97 3.18
CA ASP A 77 -19.01 3.80 2.66
C ASP A 77 -19.64 5.20 2.56
N THR A 78 -19.50 5.84 1.40
CA THR A 78 -20.35 6.97 1.04
C THR A 78 -21.58 6.42 0.33
N ASP A 79 -22.39 5.65 1.05
CA ASP A 79 -23.80 5.45 0.74
C ASP A 79 -24.60 6.34 1.72
N ILE A 80 -24.85 7.59 1.31
CA ILE A 80 -25.94 8.43 1.82
C ILE A 80 -26.98 8.54 0.71
#